data_AF-A0A5D2TX55-F1
#
_entry.id   AF-A0A5D2TX55-F1
#
_cell.length_a   1.000
_cell.length_b   1.000
_cell.length_c   1.000
_cell.angle_alpha   90.00
_cell.angle_beta   90.00
_cell.angle_gamma   90.00
#
_symmetry.space_group_name_H-M   'P 1'
#
loop_
_entity.id
_entity.type
_entity.pdbx_description
1 polymer ?
#
loop_
_entity_poly.entity_id
_entity_poly.type
_entity_poly.pdbx_seq_one_letter_code
_entity_poly.pdbx_strand_id
1 'polypeptide(L)'
;MADYQFRLFCSDIHNLRKETLHQQYEIVKRRTINDNYAYGSHVMQLGDIGISMDNLFTCLGTNPANDNFKFVDGNSLLPPTKAINQRYADLFHFWDKWLS
;
A
#
# COMPACT_ATOMS: atom_id res chain seq x y z
N MET A 1 -8.20 22.93 -3.06
CA MET A 1 -6.83 22.68 -2.56
C MET A 1 -6.88 21.42 -1.71
N ALA A 2 -6.73 20.26 -2.34
CA ALA A 2 -6.78 18.96 -1.68
C ALA A 2 -5.85 18.01 -2.44
N ASP A 3 -4.55 18.31 -2.37
CA ASP A 3 -3.48 17.56 -3.03
C ASP A 3 -2.97 16.38 -2.17
N TYR A 4 -3.88 15.74 -1.42
CA TYR A 4 -3.53 14.69 -0.45
C TYR A 4 -4.48 13.49 -0.48
N GLN A 5 -5.37 13.41 -1.48
CA GLN A 5 -6.11 12.18 -1.68
C GLN A 5 -5.20 11.15 -2.35
N PHE A 6 -4.81 10.16 -1.53
CA PHE A 6 -4.34 8.86 -1.97
C PHE A 6 -2.97 8.85 -2.68
N ARG A 7 -1.88 8.95 -1.91
CA ARG A 7 -0.62 8.26 -2.28
C ARG A 7 -0.90 6.76 -2.23
N LEU A 8 -1.31 6.23 -3.38
CA LEU A 8 -1.92 4.92 -3.57
C LEU A 8 -0.94 3.76 -3.44
N PHE A 9 0.37 3.99 -3.45
CA PHE A 9 1.32 2.90 -3.31
C PHE A 9 2.45 3.25 -2.34
N CYS A 10 2.74 2.38 -1.38
CA CYS A 10 3.95 2.53 -0.54
C CYS A 10 5.22 2.58 -1.39
N SER A 11 5.19 2.08 -2.64
CA SER A 11 6.29 2.13 -3.59
C SER A 11 6.51 3.52 -4.22
N ASP A 12 5.52 4.42 -4.20
CA ASP A 12 5.62 5.74 -4.86
C ASP A 12 6.69 6.66 -4.26
N ILE A 13 7.17 6.33 -3.06
CA ILE A 13 8.19 7.10 -2.32
C ILE A 13 9.56 6.41 -2.30
N HIS A 14 9.68 5.19 -2.84
CA HIS A 14 10.92 4.42 -2.80
C HIS A 14 11.62 4.41 -4.15
N ASN A 15 12.94 4.15 -4.12
CA ASN A 15 13.69 3.83 -5.31
C ASN A 15 13.42 2.36 -5.69
N LEU A 16 12.58 2.16 -6.71
CA LEU A 16 12.15 0.83 -7.18
C LEU A 16 13.27 -0.05 -7.74
N ARG A 17 14.45 0.52 -8.02
CA ARG A 17 15.65 -0.26 -8.40
C ARG A 17 16.35 -0.88 -7.20
N LYS A 18 15.99 -0.48 -5.98
CA LYS A 18 16.56 -0.94 -4.71
C LYS A 18 15.56 -1.69 -3.83
N GLU A 19 14.28 -1.63 -4.15
CA GLU A 19 13.20 -2.33 -3.45
C GLU A 19 12.82 -3.60 -4.21
N THR A 20 12.73 -4.73 -3.50
CA THR A 20 12.27 -6.01 -4.07
C THR A 20 10.77 -6.21 -3.92
N LEU A 21 10.18 -7.05 -4.78
CA LEU A 21 8.75 -7.38 -4.72
C LEU A 21 8.38 -7.98 -3.36
N HIS A 22 9.28 -8.77 -2.77
CA HIS A 22 9.12 -9.33 -1.43
C HIS A 22 9.10 -8.25 -0.33
N GLN A 23 9.99 -7.26 -0.39
CA GLN A 23 10.01 -6.14 0.55
C GLN A 23 8.71 -5.33 0.50
N GLN A 24 8.24 -5.02 -0.71
CA GLN A 24 6.95 -4.35 -0.89
C GLN A 24 5.79 -5.19 -0.37
N TYR A 25 5.81 -6.51 -0.59
CA TYR A 25 4.79 -7.42 -0.08
C TYR A 25 4.70 -7.39 1.46
N GLU A 26 5.81 -7.46 2.18
CA GLU A 26 5.81 -7.42 3.65
C GLU A 26 5.30 -6.06 4.19
N ILE A 27 5.65 -4.95 3.53
CA ILE A 27 5.11 -3.62 3.86
C ILE A 27 3.58 -3.60 3.68
N VAL A 28 3.09 -4.07 2.53
CA VAL A 28 1.65 -4.08 2.21
C VAL A 28 0.90 -4.99 3.17
N LYS A 29 1.44 -6.17 3.46
CA LYS A 29 0.88 -7.14 4.42
C LYS A 29 0.75 -6.55 5.82
N ARG A 30 1.82 -5.93 6.34
CA ARG A 30 1.81 -5.27 7.66
C ARG A 30 0.84 -4.09 7.72
N ARG A 31 0.75 -3.28 6.66
CA ARG A 31 -0.21 -2.17 6.61
C ARG A 31 -1.66 -2.67 6.56
N THR A 32 -1.92 -3.70 5.78
CA THR A 32 -3.29 -4.18 5.51
C THR A 32 -3.90 -4.90 6.69
N ILE A 33 -3.10 -5.54 7.56
CA ILE A 33 -3.61 -6.19 8.77
C ILE A 33 -3.99 -5.17 9.88
N ASN A 34 -3.48 -3.93 9.80
CA ASN A 34 -3.91 -2.80 10.64
C ASN A 34 -3.85 -3.08 12.16
N ASP A 35 -2.83 -3.78 12.66
CA ASP A 35 -2.64 -4.22 14.06
C ASP A 35 -3.90 -4.81 14.77
N ASN A 36 -4.96 -5.10 14.01
CA ASN A 36 -6.30 -5.43 14.47
C ASN A 36 -7.08 -6.12 13.34
N TYR A 37 -7.27 -7.42 13.52
CA TYR A 37 -7.98 -8.31 12.60
C TYR A 37 -9.43 -7.90 12.33
N ALA A 38 -10.05 -7.07 13.18
CA ALA A 38 -11.45 -6.66 12.99
C ALA A 38 -11.66 -5.78 11.74
N TYR A 39 -10.62 -5.06 11.30
CA TYR A 39 -10.71 -4.08 10.20
C TYR A 39 -9.67 -4.31 9.10
N GLY A 40 -8.74 -5.25 9.30
CA GLY A 40 -7.70 -5.61 8.34
C GLY A 40 -7.97 -6.92 7.60
N SER A 41 -7.09 -7.25 6.65
CA SER A 41 -7.14 -8.52 5.92
C SER A 41 -5.76 -9.12 5.71
N HIS A 42 -5.71 -10.44 5.49
CA HIS A 42 -4.46 -11.12 5.15
C HIS A 42 -4.13 -10.92 3.68
N VAL A 43 -2.98 -10.30 3.42
CA VAL A 43 -2.36 -10.27 2.09
C VAL A 43 -1.68 -11.60 1.86
N MET A 44 -1.96 -12.23 0.72
CA MET A 44 -1.45 -13.55 0.34
C MET A 44 -0.52 -13.43 -0.88
N GLN A 45 0.50 -14.27 -0.93
CA GLN A 45 1.39 -14.41 -2.09
C GLN A 45 1.27 -15.82 -2.64
N LEU A 46 1.13 -15.95 -3.96
CA LEU A 46 0.86 -17.20 -4.67
C LEU A 46 1.68 -17.28 -5.97
N GLY A 47 1.82 -18.47 -6.54
CA GLY A 47 2.55 -18.71 -7.79
C GLY A 47 4.04 -18.92 -7.58
N ASP A 48 4.86 -18.47 -8.53
CA ASP A 48 6.32 -18.55 -8.42
C ASP A 48 6.85 -17.46 -7.48
N ILE A 49 7.05 -17.86 -6.22
CA ILE A 49 7.56 -16.98 -5.17
C ILE A 49 9.01 -16.55 -5.45
N GLY A 50 9.77 -17.28 -6.27
CA GLY A 50 11.16 -16.92 -6.62
C GLY A 50 11.25 -15.53 -7.27
N ILE A 51 10.27 -15.17 -8.08
CA ILE A 51 10.16 -13.85 -8.74
C ILE A 51 10.12 -12.71 -7.72
N SER A 52 9.71 -12.96 -6.47
CA SER A 52 9.62 -11.91 -5.46
C SER A 52 10.97 -11.33 -5.02
N MET A 53 12.07 -12.01 -5.38
CA MET A 53 13.42 -11.49 -5.16
C MET A 53 13.81 -10.41 -6.18
N ASP A 54 13.07 -10.27 -7.28
CA ASP A 54 13.31 -9.24 -8.28
C ASP A 54 12.95 -7.85 -7.76
N ASN A 55 13.67 -6.84 -8.24
CA ASN A 55 13.41 -5.44 -7.93
C ASN A 55 12.11 -4.96 -8.60
N LEU A 56 11.34 -4.10 -7.92
CA LEU A 56 10.03 -3.59 -8.39
C LEU A 56 10.09 -2.95 -9.78
N PHE A 57 11.23 -2.37 -10.15
CA PHE A 57 11.35 -1.65 -11.42
C PHE A 57 11.09 -2.51 -12.65
N THR A 58 11.26 -3.83 -12.55
CA THR A 58 10.97 -4.77 -13.64
C THR A 58 9.47 -4.82 -13.97
N CYS A 59 8.60 -4.57 -12.98
CA CYS A 59 7.14 -4.57 -13.13
C CYS A 59 6.55 -3.16 -13.27
N LEU A 60 7.05 -2.19 -12.49
CA LEU A 60 6.43 -0.87 -12.34
C LEU A 60 7.21 0.27 -13.00
N GLY A 61 8.40 -0.01 -13.55
CA GLY A 61 9.29 1.01 -14.11
C GLY A 61 10.02 1.81 -13.02
N THR A 62 10.41 3.04 -13.33
CA THR A 62 11.24 3.86 -12.43
C THR A 62 10.82 5.31 -12.46
N ASN A 63 10.98 6.00 -11.33
CA ASN A 63 10.76 7.44 -11.20
C ASN A 63 12.08 8.11 -10.76
N PRO A 64 12.75 8.89 -11.63
CA PRO A 64 14.01 9.56 -11.29
C PRO A 64 13.92 10.50 -10.08
N ALA A 65 12.73 11.04 -9.78
CA ALA A 65 12.52 11.84 -8.57
C ALA A 65 12.79 11.06 -7.27
N ASN A 66 12.79 9.73 -7.35
CA ASN A 66 12.92 8.84 -6.20
C ASN A 66 14.35 8.29 -6.03
N ASP A 67 15.32 8.66 -6.88
CA ASP A 67 16.62 7.99 -6.92
C ASP A 67 17.41 8.06 -5.60
N ASN A 68 17.27 9.18 -4.89
CA ASN A 68 17.91 9.44 -3.59
C ASN A 68 17.19 8.78 -2.41
N PHE A 69 15.96 8.29 -2.61
CA PHE A 69 15.23 7.60 -1.55
C PHE A 69 15.77 6.20 -1.36
N LYS A 70 15.93 5.82 -0.10
CA LYS A 70 16.30 4.46 0.28
C LYS A 70 15.07 3.74 0.79
N PHE A 71 15.03 2.45 0.52
CA PHE A 71 14.14 1.56 1.24
C PHE A 71 14.53 1.61 2.74
N VAL A 72 13.59 2.00 3.60
CA VAL A 72 13.76 2.00 5.05
C VAL A 72 12.62 1.17 5.63
N ASP A 73 12.98 0.00 6.15
CA ASP A 73 12.03 -0.85 6.85
C ASP A 73 11.62 -0.16 8.16
N GLY A 74 10.38 0.34 8.21
CA GLY A 74 9.76 0.78 9.47
C GLY A 74 9.18 2.19 9.53
N ASN A 75 9.61 3.14 8.70
CA ASN A 75 9.36 4.56 9.03
C ASN A 75 8.28 5.28 8.19
N SER A 76 7.73 4.65 7.14
CA SER A 76 6.75 5.29 6.24
C SER A 76 5.31 4.76 6.37
N LEU A 77 5.06 3.80 7.25
CA LEU A 77 3.69 3.33 7.45
C LEU A 77 2.88 4.37 8.20
N LEU A 78 2.12 5.15 7.44
CA LEU A 78 1.01 5.96 7.95
C LEU A 78 0.23 5.13 8.98
N PRO A 79 -0.14 5.72 10.13
CA PRO A 79 -0.99 5.04 11.10
C PRO A 79 -2.24 4.58 10.36
N PRO A 80 -2.67 3.35 10.59
CA PRO A 80 -3.72 2.79 9.77
C PRO A 80 -5.02 3.55 10.03
N THR A 81 -5.58 4.10 8.96
CA THR A 81 -6.88 4.77 9.00
C THR A 81 -7.96 3.73 9.23
N LYS A 82 -9.00 4.08 9.99
CA LYS A 82 -10.19 3.23 10.16
C LYS A 82 -10.73 2.85 8.79
N ALA A 83 -10.66 1.55 8.46
CA ALA A 83 -11.15 1.04 7.19
C ALA A 83 -12.66 0.81 7.22
N ILE A 84 -13.31 0.99 6.08
CA ILE A 84 -14.72 0.60 5.86
C ILE A 84 -14.69 -0.72 5.08
N ASN A 85 -15.53 -1.68 5.46
CA ASN A 85 -15.69 -2.90 4.70
C ASN A 85 -16.25 -2.56 3.31
N GLN A 86 -15.60 -3.04 2.25
CA GLN A 86 -15.98 -2.77 0.86
C GLN A 86 -17.46 -3.09 0.56
N ARG A 87 -18.03 -4.11 1.23
CA ARG A 87 -19.47 -4.47 1.09
C ARG A 87 -20.43 -3.38 1.54
N TYR A 88 -19.98 -2.47 2.40
CA TYR A 88 -20.79 -1.38 2.95
C TYR A 88 -20.38 -0.01 2.39
N ALA A 89 -19.37 0.07 1.52
CA ALA A 89 -18.86 1.34 1.01
C ALA A 89 -19.95 2.16 0.30
N ASP A 90 -20.74 1.52 -0.57
CA ASP A 90 -21.83 2.18 -1.29
C ASP A 90 -22.95 2.64 -0.35
N LEU A 91 -23.26 1.83 0.67
CA LEU A 91 -24.27 2.17 1.67
C LEU A 91 -23.86 3.42 2.46
N PHE A 92 -22.61 3.49 2.91
CA PHE A 92 -22.08 4.68 3.58
C PHE A 92 -22.07 5.91 2.67
N HIS A 93 -21.72 5.74 1.39
CA HIS A 93 -21.76 6.84 0.42
C HIS A 93 -23.17 7.42 0.26
N PHE A 94 -24.18 6.57 0.11
CA PHE A 94 -25.57 7.04 -0.03
C PHE A 94 -26.12 7.67 1.24
N TRP A 95 -25.75 7.13 2.41
CA TRP A 95 -26.14 7.69 3.69
C TRP A 95 -25.56 9.10 3.90
N ASP A 96 -24.28 9.30 3.60
CA ASP A 96 -23.60 10.60 3.69
C ASP A 96 -24.26 11.63 2.76
N LYS A 97 -24.55 11.23 1.51
CA LYS A 97 -25.25 12.07 0.54
C LYS A 97 -26.69 12.43 0.95
N TRP A 98 -27.38 11.55 1.67
CA TRP A 98 -28.72 11.84 2.17
C TRP A 98 -28.70 12.85 3.33
N LEU A 99 -27.62 12.85 4.13
CA LEU A 99 -27.42 13.77 5.24
C LEU A 99 -26.85 15.14 4.82
N SER A 100 -26.29 15.27 3.61
CA SER A 100 -25.74 16.51 3.04
C SER A 100 -26.78 17.35 2.31
#